data_AF-A0A0F9DL72-F1
#
_entry.id   AF-A0A0F9DL72-F1
#
_cell.length_a   1.000
_cell.length_b   1.000
_cell.length_c   1.000
_cell.angle_alpha   90.00
_cell.angle_beta   90.00
_cell.angle_gamma   90.00
#
_symmetry.space_group_name_H-M   'P 1'
#
loop_
_entity.id
_entity.type
_entity.pdbx_description
1 polymer ?
#
loop_
_entity_poly.entity_id
_entity_poly.type
_entity_poly.pdbx_seq_one_letter_code
_entity_poly.pdbx_strand_id
1 'polypeptide(L)'
;MWKNEAEPSLLEILRKITELKLFPLPEYLSIITKRSNEEFEEDDSEDERDNLIDAWDEALKSSFKQLEKYADYISDNSSFGTHQGVKGLEFLRVMVILDDEEARGFLFSYEKLFGAKVLT
;
A
#
# COMPACT_ATOMS: atom_id res chain seq x y z
N MET A 1 8.70 19.04 2.95
CA MET A 1 9.92 18.33 2.49
C MET A 1 10.11 18.37 0.98
N TRP A 2 9.06 18.46 0.15
CA TRP A 2 9.20 18.53 -1.30
C TRP A 2 8.89 19.93 -1.84
N LYS A 3 9.62 20.40 -2.86
CA LYS A 3 9.36 21.70 -3.50
C LYS A 3 8.12 21.60 -4.38
N ASN A 4 7.25 22.62 -4.35
CA ASN A 4 6.07 22.76 -5.21
C ASN A 4 5.05 21.61 -5.15
N GLU A 5 4.90 20.94 -4.01
CA GLU A 5 3.99 19.77 -3.86
C GLU A 5 4.27 18.62 -4.85
N ALA A 6 5.42 18.64 -5.53
CA ALA A 6 5.87 17.56 -6.40
C ALA A 6 6.40 16.41 -5.53
N GLU A 7 5.46 15.65 -4.96
CA GLU A 7 5.76 14.47 -4.19
C GLU A 7 6.21 13.33 -5.10
N PRO A 8 7.40 12.75 -4.89
CA PRO A 8 7.86 11.63 -5.68
C PRO A 8 7.13 10.34 -5.29
N SER A 9 7.03 9.45 -6.28
CA SER A 9 6.76 8.04 -6.08
C SER A 9 7.92 7.36 -5.35
N LEU A 10 7.64 6.22 -4.72
CA LEU A 10 8.68 5.38 -4.12
C LEU A 10 9.64 4.85 -5.18
N LEU A 11 9.17 4.61 -6.41
CA LEU A 11 10.01 4.20 -7.53
C LEU A 11 11.05 5.26 -7.91
N GLU A 12 10.67 6.54 -7.96
CA GLU A 12 11.60 7.64 -8.25
C GLU A 12 12.68 7.77 -7.16
N ILE A 13 12.28 7.60 -5.90
CA ILE A 13 13.21 7.57 -4.77
C ILE A 13 14.15 6.38 -4.89
N LEU A 14 13.63 5.19 -5.17
CA LEU A 14 14.41 3.96 -5.32
C LEU A 14 15.44 4.10 -6.45
N ARG A 15 15.05 4.67 -7.59
CA ARG A 15 15.96 4.97 -8.71
C ARG A 15 17.08 5.92 -8.29
N LYS A 16 16.78 6.97 -7.52
CA LYS A 16 17.79 7.91 -7.01
C LYS A 16 18.75 7.24 -6.02
N ILE A 17 18.25 6.35 -5.18
CA ILE A 17 19.08 5.53 -4.27
C ILE A 17 20.06 4.66 -5.06
N THR A 18 19.58 4.01 -6.14
CA THR A 18 20.41 3.19 -7.03
C THR A 18 21.46 4.01 -7.77
N GLU A 19 21.06 5.16 -8.34
CA GLU A 19 21.93 6.08 -9.07
C GLU A 19 23.08 6.58 -8.19
N LEU A 20 22.74 7.00 -6.96
CA LEU A 20 23.69 7.53 -5.99
C LEU A 20 24.45 6.44 -5.21
N LYS A 21 24.07 5.17 -5.39
CA LYS A 21 24.65 4.00 -4.70
C LYS A 21 24.69 4.18 -3.17
N LEU A 22 23.61 4.69 -2.59
CA LEU A 22 23.57 5.03 -1.15
C LEU A 22 23.68 3.80 -0.24
N PHE A 23 23.10 2.67 -0.65
CA PHE A 23 23.19 1.39 0.05
C PHE A 23 22.94 0.20 -0.89
N PRO A 24 23.39 -1.02 -0.55
CA PRO A 24 23.13 -2.21 -1.36
C PRO A 24 21.63 -2.52 -1.39
N LEU A 25 21.11 -2.79 -2.59
CA LEU A 25 19.72 -3.19 -2.78
C LEU A 25 19.60 -4.72 -2.89
N PRO A 26 18.52 -5.30 -2.36
CA PRO A 26 18.13 -6.66 -2.70
C PRO A 26 17.99 -6.84 -4.22
N GLU A 27 18.17 -8.08 -4.67
CA GLU A 27 18.17 -8.42 -6.10
C GLU A 27 16.85 -8.05 -6.78
N TYR A 28 15.71 -8.34 -6.15
CA TYR A 28 14.38 -8.03 -6.69
C TYR A 28 14.15 -6.52 -6.90
N LEU A 29 14.57 -5.66 -5.97
CA LEU A 29 14.50 -4.19 -6.15
C LEU A 29 15.44 -3.69 -7.25
N SER A 30 16.59 -4.35 -7.41
CA SER A 30 17.54 -4.04 -8.48
C SER A 30 16.96 -4.37 -9.86
N ILE A 31 16.15 -5.42 -9.98
CA ILE A 31 15.45 -5.79 -11.21
C ILE A 31 14.39 -4.72 -11.54
N ILE A 32 13.57 -4.34 -10.56
CA ILE A 32 12.48 -3.35 -10.73
C ILE A 32 12.99 -1.98 -11.21
N THR A 33 14.09 -1.49 -10.62
CA THR A 33 14.68 -0.20 -11.06
C THR A 33 15.18 -0.22 -12.50
N LYS A 34 15.49 -1.40 -13.06
CA LYS A 34 15.90 -1.59 -14.45
C LYS A 34 14.70 -1.81 -15.39
N ARG A 35 13.73 -2.63 -14.97
CA ARG A 35 12.51 -2.96 -15.75
C ARG A 35 11.72 -1.71 -16.14
N SER A 36 11.48 -0.81 -15.20
CA SER A 36 10.64 0.39 -15.43
C SER A 36 11.19 1.41 -16.45
N ASN A 37 12.38 1.19 -17.03
CA ASN A 37 12.98 2.04 -18.06
C ASN A 37 12.80 1.49 -19.48
N GLU A 38 12.36 0.24 -19.63
CA GLU A 38 12.11 -0.45 -20.90
C GLU A 38 10.74 -1.13 -20.77
N GLU A 39 9.76 -0.72 -21.59
CA GLU A 39 8.46 -1.41 -21.69
C GLU A 39 8.72 -2.87 -22.07
N PHE A 40 8.72 -3.78 -21.09
CA PHE A 40 8.77 -5.20 -21.34
C PHE A 40 7.35 -5.76 -21.26
N GLU A 41 6.99 -6.46 -22.34
CA GLU A 41 5.77 -7.23 -22.48
C GLU A 41 5.63 -8.21 -21.31
N GLU A 42 4.41 -8.32 -20.78
CA GLU A 42 4.02 -9.31 -19.78
C GLU A 42 4.42 -10.71 -20.28
N ASP A 43 5.47 -11.30 -19.71
CA ASP A 43 5.75 -12.72 -19.87
C ASP A 43 4.87 -13.44 -18.85
N ASP A 44 3.93 -14.24 -19.36
CA ASP A 44 2.89 -14.97 -18.62
C ASP A 44 3.48 -16.19 -17.89
N SER A 45 4.63 -16.02 -17.24
CA SER A 45 5.27 -17.05 -16.42
C SER A 45 4.70 -17.02 -15.00
N GLU A 46 3.95 -18.06 -14.64
CA GLU A 46 3.37 -18.27 -13.29
C GLU A 46 4.42 -18.61 -12.20
N ASP A 47 5.64 -18.06 -12.26
CA ASP A 47 6.65 -18.26 -11.23
C ASP A 47 6.37 -17.36 -10.01
N GLU A 48 6.54 -17.89 -8.79
CA GLU A 48 6.36 -17.12 -7.54
C GLU A 48 7.25 -15.87 -7.47
N ARG A 49 8.39 -15.88 -8.17
CA ARG A 49 9.31 -14.73 -8.24
C ARG A 49 8.75 -13.61 -9.09
N ASP A 50 8.08 -13.93 -10.20
CA ASP A 50 7.49 -12.92 -11.08
C ASP A 50 6.31 -12.23 -10.37
N ASN A 51 5.45 -13.02 -9.73
CA ASN A 51 4.37 -12.49 -8.87
C ASN A 51 4.88 -11.53 -7.78
N LEU A 52 6.01 -11.85 -7.15
CA LEU A 52 6.61 -10.98 -6.14
C LEU A 52 7.14 -9.68 -6.75
N ILE A 53 7.76 -9.75 -7.93
CA ILE A 53 8.28 -8.57 -8.62
C ILE A 53 7.13 -7.66 -9.04
N ASP A 54 6.04 -8.22 -9.60
CA ASP A 54 4.88 -7.45 -10.05
C ASP A 54 4.18 -6.76 -8.87
N ALA A 55 4.06 -7.46 -7.74
CA ALA A 55 3.53 -6.86 -6.52
C ALA A 55 4.37 -5.69 -6.01
N TRP A 56 5.70 -5.78 -6.10
CA TRP A 56 6.59 -4.68 -5.75
C TRP A 56 6.55 -3.54 -6.76
N ASP A 57 6.44 -3.84 -8.06
CA ASP A 57 6.28 -2.84 -9.11
C ASP A 57 5.02 -2.00 -8.87
N GLU A 58 3.91 -2.64 -8.51
CA GLU A 58 2.69 -1.93 -8.14
C GLU A 58 2.85 -1.14 -6.84
N ALA A 59 3.42 -1.73 -5.79
CA ALA A 59 3.62 -1.06 -4.51
C ALA A 59 4.52 0.19 -4.61
N LEU A 60 5.52 0.18 -5.50
CA LEU A 60 6.46 1.29 -5.67
C LEU A 60 5.88 2.47 -6.46
N LYS A 61 4.71 2.32 -7.09
CA LYS A 61 3.97 3.43 -7.71
C LYS A 61 3.36 4.38 -6.67
N SER A 62 3.19 3.93 -5.42
CA SER A 62 2.70 4.74 -4.31
C SER A 62 3.53 6.01 -4.08
N SER A 63 2.88 7.05 -3.55
CA SER A 63 3.54 8.30 -3.20
C SER A 63 4.33 8.18 -1.89
N PHE A 64 5.33 9.03 -1.70
CA PHE A 64 6.11 9.04 -0.45
C PHE A 64 5.25 9.25 0.81
N LYS A 65 4.24 10.12 0.78
CA LYS A 65 3.30 10.34 1.89
C LYS A 65 2.51 9.10 2.27
N GLN A 66 2.20 8.22 1.31
CA GLN A 66 1.59 6.93 1.67
C GLN A 66 2.55 6.08 2.51
N LEU A 67 3.85 6.11 2.21
CA LEU A 67 4.86 5.45 3.05
C LEU A 67 4.97 6.09 4.43
N GLU A 68 4.92 7.42 4.55
CA GLU A 68 4.88 8.10 5.86
C GLU A 68 3.66 7.63 6.68
N LYS A 69 2.47 7.57 6.06
CA LYS A 69 1.26 7.08 6.73
C LYS A 69 1.35 5.60 7.11
N TYR A 70 1.96 4.79 6.27
CA TYR A 70 2.21 3.40 6.59
C TYR A 70 3.19 3.25 7.76
N ALA A 71 4.26 4.05 7.79
CA ALA A 71 5.21 4.08 8.90
C ALA A 71 4.55 4.50 10.22
N ASP A 72 3.69 5.53 10.18
CA ASP A 72 2.88 5.95 11.34
C ASP A 72 1.98 4.81 11.82
N TYR A 73 1.37 4.08 10.89
CA TYR A 73 0.48 2.95 11.18
C TYR A 73 1.19 1.78 11.87
N ILE A 74 2.30 1.29 11.31
CA ILE A 74 3.03 0.15 11.89
C ILE A 74 3.76 0.50 13.19
N SER A 75 3.95 1.79 13.47
CA SER A 75 4.57 2.28 14.70
C SER A 75 3.56 2.60 15.80
N ASP A 76 2.29 2.17 15.64
CA ASP A 76 1.18 2.45 16.57
C ASP A 76 0.93 3.95 16.84
N ASN A 77 1.40 4.83 15.94
CA ASN A 77 1.18 6.28 16.02
C ASN A 77 -0.03 6.74 15.21
N SER A 78 -0.59 5.85 14.38
CA SER A 78 -1.79 6.12 13.61
C SER A 78 -3.04 6.09 14.49
N SER A 79 -4.01 6.94 14.17
CA SER A 79 -5.36 6.89 14.77
C SER A 79 -6.22 5.74 14.23
N PHE A 80 -5.72 4.99 13.25
CA PHE A 80 -6.42 3.87 12.63
C PHE A 80 -5.79 2.55 13.06
N GLY A 81 -6.63 1.55 13.32
CA GLY A 81 -6.22 0.20 13.66
C GLY A 81 -7.18 -0.81 13.06
N THR A 82 -6.66 -1.93 12.57
CA THR A 82 -7.52 -3.04 12.14
C THR A 82 -8.20 -3.68 13.33
N HIS A 83 -9.36 -4.31 13.13
CA HIS A 83 -10.08 -5.03 14.18
C HIS A 83 -9.21 -6.06 14.92
N GLN A 84 -8.27 -6.70 14.21
CA GLN A 84 -7.33 -7.64 14.83
C GLN A 84 -6.23 -6.90 15.60
N GLY A 85 -5.69 -5.81 15.06
CA GLY A 85 -4.61 -5.05 15.68
C GLY A 85 -4.99 -4.35 16.99
N VAL A 86 -6.26 -3.94 17.14
CA VAL A 86 -6.74 -3.26 18.36
C VAL A 86 -7.36 -4.19 19.41
N LYS A 87 -7.34 -5.50 19.18
CA LYS A 87 -8.02 -6.47 20.05
C LYS A 87 -7.40 -6.47 21.45
N GLY A 88 -8.21 -6.19 22.47
CA GLY A 88 -7.77 -6.14 23.87
C GLY A 88 -7.13 -4.81 24.28
N LEU A 89 -7.05 -3.84 23.37
CA LEU A 89 -6.73 -2.46 23.68
C LEU A 89 -8.00 -1.70 24.10
N GLU A 90 -7.84 -0.70 24.95
CA GLU A 90 -8.94 0.14 25.43
C GLU A 90 -8.68 1.60 25.05
N PHE A 91 -9.71 2.28 24.57
CA PHE A 91 -9.64 3.69 24.14
C PHE A 91 -10.81 4.48 24.71
N LEU A 92 -10.57 5.75 25.04
CA LEU A 92 -11.61 6.63 25.60
C LEU A 92 -12.74 6.91 24.59
N ARG A 93 -12.41 7.00 23.29
CA ARG A 93 -13.36 7.19 22.19
C ARG A 93 -12.92 6.33 21.01
N VAL A 94 -13.87 5.64 20.41
CA VAL A 94 -13.66 4.79 19.22
C VAL A 94 -14.65 5.22 18.14
N MET A 95 -14.15 5.42 16.93
CA MET A 95 -14.97 5.56 15.73
C MET A 95 -14.75 4.30 14.88
N VAL A 96 -15.83 3.58 14.60
CA VAL A 96 -15.78 2.38 13.76
C VAL A 96 -16.04 2.80 12.32
N ILE A 97 -15.15 2.42 11.42
CA ILE A 97 -15.32 2.60 9.97
C ILE A 97 -15.81 1.28 9.40
N LEU A 98 -16.96 1.34 8.72
CA LEU A 98 -17.57 0.18 8.08
C LEU A 98 -17.42 0.37 6.57
N ASP A 99 -16.60 -0.48 5.97
CA ASP A 99 -16.35 -0.48 4.53
C ASP A 99 -16.87 -1.80 3.94
N ASP A 100 -18.06 -1.72 3.31
CA ASP A 100 -18.71 -2.87 2.67
C ASP A 100 -17.89 -3.38 1.46
N GLU A 101 -17.14 -2.52 0.77
CA GLU A 101 -16.33 -2.90 -0.40
C GLU A 101 -15.09 -3.69 0.03
N GLU A 102 -14.39 -3.21 1.05
CA GLU A 102 -13.17 -3.86 1.55
C GLU A 102 -13.48 -5.13 2.37
N ALA A 103 -14.65 -5.24 2.97
CA ALA A 103 -15.07 -6.45 3.70
C ALA A 103 -15.15 -7.71 2.81
N ARG A 104 -15.23 -7.55 1.47
CA ARG A 104 -15.31 -8.61 0.43
C ARG A 104 -16.37 -9.71 0.67
N GLY A 105 -17.28 -9.49 1.62
CA GLY A 105 -18.34 -10.42 1.99
C GLY A 105 -19.69 -9.93 1.48
N PHE A 106 -20.44 -10.79 0.79
CA PHE A 106 -21.77 -10.47 0.27
C PHE A 106 -22.91 -10.83 1.24
N LEU A 107 -22.57 -11.46 2.38
CA LEU A 107 -23.55 -11.97 3.35
C LEU A 107 -24.18 -10.86 4.19
N PHE A 108 -23.52 -9.71 4.33
CA PHE A 108 -23.98 -8.60 5.15
C PHE A 108 -23.58 -7.29 4.50
N SER A 109 -24.49 -6.32 4.47
CA SER A 109 -24.19 -4.95 4.05
C SER A 109 -24.56 -3.99 5.16
N TYR A 110 -23.57 -3.29 5.68
CA TYR A 110 -23.75 -2.24 6.66
C TYR A 110 -24.52 -1.06 6.07
N GLU A 111 -24.32 -0.73 4.80
CA GLU A 111 -25.07 0.32 4.12
C GLU A 111 -26.56 -0.01 4.05
N LYS A 112 -26.93 -1.27 3.78
CA LYS A 112 -28.33 -1.74 3.84
C LYS A 112 -28.85 -1.72 5.28
N LEU A 113 -28.06 -2.17 6.26
CA LEU A 113 -28.45 -2.20 7.67
C LEU A 113 -28.79 -0.81 8.22
N PHE A 114 -27.94 0.18 7.92
CA PHE A 114 -28.09 1.55 8.38
C PHE A 114 -28.93 2.43 7.42
N GLY A 115 -29.50 1.84 6.37
CA GLY A 115 -30.42 2.51 5.46
C GLY A 115 -29.78 3.51 4.48
N ALA A 116 -28.45 3.47 4.32
CA ALA A 116 -27.75 4.21 3.27
C ALA A 116 -28.08 3.65 1.87
N LYS A 117 -28.40 2.35 1.78
CA LYS A 117 -28.91 1.68 0.57
C LYS A 117 -30.24 0.98 0.86
N VAL A 118 -31.08 0.85 -0.17
CA VAL A 118 -32.39 0.18 -0.07
C VAL A 118 -32.20 -1.33 0.14
N LEU A 119 -33.05 -1.92 0.99
CA LEU A 119 -33.17 -3.37 1.14
C LEU A 119 -33.75 -3.95 -0.17
N THR A 120 -32.85 -4.33 -1.07
CA THR A 120 -33.13 -5.18 -2.24
C THR A 120 -33.06 -6.64 -1.85
#